data_AF-Q1IWX8-F1
#
_entry.id   AF-Q1IWX8-F1
#
_cell.length_a   1.000
_cell.length_b   1.000
_cell.length_c   1.000
_cell.angle_alpha   90.00
_cell.angle_beta   90.00
_cell.angle_gamma   90.00
#
_symmetry.space_group_name_H-M   'P 1'
#
loop_
_entity.id
_entity.type
_entity.pdbx_description
1 polymer ?
#
loop_
_entity_poly.entity_id
_entity_poly.type
_entity_poly.pdbx_seq_one_letter_code
_entity_poly.pdbx_strand_id
1 'polypeptide(L)'
;MNVPRVAVTLIAGLSASLIAYSALYVRGDTAGVMQYLRAHGAVRDLATSGADAAQVEAAQRNLAALAAQIAAPEFALRMLPLALLIGLLVAGLVWQAFGSRVGRSERADVQERMVLRLAYRKGGRFTFEDLDASSPLSAEQARAVTRRMLEAGRLIREGDTFRLVR
;
A
#
# COMPACT_ATOMS: atom_id res chain seq x y z
N MET A 1 -5.08 19.18 0.10
CA MET A 1 -5.31 17.98 -0.75
C MET A 1 -4.12 17.04 -0.54
N ASN A 2 -4.33 15.80 -0.10
CA ASN A 2 -3.22 14.87 0.16
C ASN A 2 -2.70 14.28 -1.16
N VAL A 3 -1.89 15.05 -1.88
CA VAL A 3 -1.31 14.68 -3.19
C VAL A 3 -0.67 13.29 -3.18
N PRO A 4 0.12 12.89 -2.17
CA PRO A 4 0.69 11.54 -2.12
C PRO A 4 -0.37 10.44 -2.01
N ARG A 5 -1.43 10.67 -1.24
CA ARG A 5 -2.53 9.70 -1.08
C ARG A 5 -3.31 9.53 -2.38
N VAL A 6 -3.57 10.63 -3.08
CA VAL A 6 -4.24 10.60 -4.38
C VAL A 6 -3.38 9.86 -5.40
N ALA A 7 -2.09 10.17 -5.48
CA ALA A 7 -1.15 9.52 -6.39
C ALA A 7 -1.07 8.00 -6.15
N VAL A 8 -0.87 7.57 -4.90
CA VAL A 8 -0.80 6.14 -4.56
C VAL A 8 -2.11 5.42 -4.86
N THR A 9 -3.25 6.06 -4.58
CA THR A 9 -4.58 5.49 -4.86
C THR A 9 -4.80 5.29 -6.35
N LEU A 10 -4.46 6.30 -7.16
CA LEU A 10 -4.56 6.23 -8.63
C LEU A 10 -3.64 5.16 -9.20
N ILE A 11 -2.37 5.13 -8.78
CA ILE A 11 -1.40 4.13 -9.25
C ILE A 11 -1.92 2.73 -8.90
N ALA A 12 -2.34 2.49 -7.67
CA ALA A 12 -2.83 1.18 -7.25
C ALA A 12 -4.07 0.73 -8.04
N GLY A 13 -5.04 1.63 -8.25
CA GLY A 13 -6.24 1.32 -9.02
C GLY A 13 -5.95 1.04 -10.50
N LEU A 14 -5.13 1.87 -11.14
CA LEU A 14 -4.73 1.68 -12.54
C LEU A 14 -3.90 0.41 -12.73
N SER A 15 -2.94 0.15 -11.84
CA SER A 15 -2.15 -1.08 -11.88
C SER A 15 -3.03 -2.32 -11.68
N ALA A 16 -3.98 -2.29 -10.73
CA ALA A 16 -4.90 -3.40 -10.52
C ALA A 16 -5.81 -3.63 -11.74
N SER A 17 -6.32 -2.57 -12.36
CA SER A 17 -7.10 -2.69 -13.60
C SER A 17 -6.27 -3.28 -14.74
N LEU A 18 -5.02 -2.86 -14.89
CA LEU A 18 -4.13 -3.39 -15.92
C LEU A 18 -3.82 -4.87 -15.69
N ILE A 19 -3.52 -5.26 -14.45
CA ILE A 19 -3.25 -6.65 -14.09
C ILE A 19 -4.49 -7.52 -14.34
N ALA A 20 -5.68 -7.06 -13.93
CA ALA A 20 -6.93 -7.77 -14.17
C ALA A 20 -7.19 -7.94 -15.67
N TYR A 21 -7.02 -6.86 -16.45
CA TYR A 21 -7.16 -6.91 -17.90
C TYR A 21 -6.16 -7.88 -18.54
N SER A 22 -4.89 -7.87 -18.14
CA SER A 22 -3.88 -8.82 -18.62
C SER A 22 -4.21 -10.26 -18.29
N ALA A 23 -4.71 -10.53 -17.08
CA ALA A 23 -5.15 -11.87 -16.69
C ALA A 23 -6.33 -12.36 -17.55
N LEU A 24 -7.28 -11.47 -17.83
CA LEU A 24 -8.42 -11.76 -18.71
C LEU A 24 -7.97 -11.96 -20.17
N TYR A 25 -7.03 -11.15 -20.65
CA TYR A 25 -6.44 -11.27 -22.00
C TYR A 25 -5.82 -12.62 -22.27
N VAL A 26 -5.28 -13.27 -21.24
CA VAL A 26 -4.66 -14.59 -21.35
C VAL A 26 -5.60 -15.69 -20.80
N ARG A 27 -6.82 -15.36 -20.41
CA ARG A 27 -7.76 -16.29 -19.74
C ARG A 27 -7.15 -16.98 -18.50
N GLY A 28 -6.15 -16.37 -17.86
CA GLY A 28 -5.41 -16.95 -16.74
C GLY A 28 -4.39 -18.03 -17.12
N ASP A 29 -4.09 -18.26 -18.41
CA ASP A 29 -3.13 -19.27 -18.85
C ASP A 29 -1.66 -18.83 -18.64
N THR A 30 -1.23 -18.84 -17.39
CA THR A 30 0.14 -18.50 -17.00
C THR A 30 1.19 -19.46 -17.57
N ALA A 31 0.83 -20.73 -17.77
CA ALA A 31 1.71 -21.73 -18.36
C ALA A 31 2.00 -21.41 -19.83
N GLY A 32 0.96 -21.04 -20.58
CA GLY A 32 1.07 -20.55 -21.95
C GLY A 32 1.94 -19.30 -22.04
N VAL A 33 1.76 -18.31 -21.15
CA VAL A 33 2.63 -17.12 -21.09
C VAL A 33 4.10 -17.52 -20.89
N MET A 34 4.37 -18.43 -19.96
CA MET A 34 5.74 -18.88 -19.71
C MET A 34 6.33 -19.66 -20.89
N GLN A 35 5.51 -20.37 -21.66
CA GLN A 35 5.94 -21.02 -22.90
C GLN A 35 6.24 -19.97 -23.98
N TYR A 36 5.39 -18.97 -24.14
CA TYR A 36 5.59 -17.85 -25.06
C TYR A 36 6.89 -17.09 -24.73
N LEU A 37 7.13 -16.74 -23.47
CA LEU A 37 8.34 -16.02 -23.05
C LEU A 37 9.61 -16.83 -23.32
N ARG A 38 9.58 -18.15 -23.09
CA ARG A 38 10.69 -19.04 -23.43
C ARG A 38 10.93 -19.10 -24.94
N ALA A 39 9.87 -19.26 -25.74
CA ALA A 39 9.95 -19.27 -27.20
C ALA A 39 10.46 -17.92 -27.74
N HIS A 40 10.03 -16.81 -27.16
CA HIS A 40 10.50 -15.47 -27.52
C HIS A 40 12.00 -15.30 -27.25
N GLY A 41 12.49 -15.80 -26.11
CA GLY A 41 13.92 -15.86 -25.82
C GLY A 41 14.69 -16.67 -26.85
N ALA A 42 14.21 -17.88 -27.17
CA ALA A 42 14.82 -18.75 -28.17
C ALA A 42 14.88 -18.11 -29.58
N VAL A 43 13.81 -17.41 -30.00
CA VAL A 43 13.80 -16.67 -31.29
C VAL A 43 14.85 -15.55 -31.28
N ARG A 44 15.00 -14.83 -30.17
CA ARG A 44 16.00 -13.77 -30.03
C ARG A 44 17.43 -14.33 -30.08
N ASP A 45 17.66 -15.44 -29.40
CA ASP A 45 18.96 -16.11 -29.40
C ASP A 45 19.30 -16.66 -30.80
N LEU A 46 18.32 -17.22 -31.50
CA LEU A 46 18.46 -17.69 -32.88
C LEU A 46 18.79 -16.54 -33.86
N ALA A 47 18.14 -15.39 -33.70
CA ALA A 47 18.39 -14.21 -34.53
C ALA A 47 19.80 -13.63 -34.26
N THR A 48 20.28 -13.70 -33.03
CA THR A 48 21.61 -13.20 -32.65
C THR A 48 22.74 -14.17 -32.95
N SER A 49 22.47 -15.48 -33.06
CA SER A 49 23.45 -16.50 -33.42
C SER A 49 23.82 -16.53 -34.92
N GLY A 50 23.22 -15.64 -35.73
CA GLY A 50 23.45 -15.61 -37.18
C GLY A 50 22.80 -16.76 -37.94
N ALA A 51 21.70 -17.31 -37.41
CA ALA A 51 20.94 -18.35 -38.09
C ALA A 51 20.34 -17.84 -39.41
N ASP A 52 20.01 -18.78 -40.30
CA ASP A 52 19.43 -18.45 -41.60
C ASP A 52 18.09 -17.70 -41.45
N ALA A 53 17.84 -16.74 -42.33
CA ALA A 53 16.66 -15.89 -42.27
C ALA A 53 15.35 -16.70 -42.32
N ALA A 54 15.34 -17.81 -43.09
CA ALA A 54 14.20 -18.71 -43.17
C ALA A 54 13.91 -19.42 -41.83
N GLN A 55 14.96 -19.74 -41.05
CA GLN A 55 14.82 -20.35 -39.72
C GLN A 55 14.27 -19.36 -38.70
N VAL A 56 14.75 -18.11 -38.74
CA VAL A 56 14.25 -17.02 -37.89
C VAL A 56 12.78 -16.74 -38.21
N GLU A 57 12.41 -16.67 -39.48
CA GLU A 57 11.03 -16.43 -39.89
C GLU A 57 10.10 -17.57 -39.48
N ALA A 58 10.52 -18.83 -39.66
CA ALA A 58 9.75 -19.98 -39.18
C ALA A 58 9.55 -19.95 -37.66
N ALA A 59 10.58 -19.58 -36.90
CA ALA A 59 10.49 -19.44 -35.45
C ALA A 59 9.55 -18.29 -35.03
N GLN A 60 9.55 -17.17 -35.76
CA GLN A 60 8.60 -16.06 -35.55
C GLN A 60 7.16 -16.47 -35.86
N ARG A 61 6.92 -17.25 -36.92
CA ARG A 61 5.58 -17.79 -37.22
C ARG A 61 5.07 -18.70 -36.11
N ASN A 62 5.93 -19.57 -35.58
CA ASN A 62 5.59 -20.41 -34.43
C ASN A 62 5.28 -19.58 -33.18
N LEU A 63 6.05 -18.52 -32.93
CA LEU A 63 5.81 -17.58 -31.85
C LEU A 63 4.45 -16.87 -32.00
N ALA A 64 4.11 -16.41 -33.21
CA ALA A 64 2.83 -15.78 -33.51
C ALA A 64 1.65 -16.75 -33.32
N ALA A 65 1.82 -18.01 -33.70
CA ALA A 65 0.82 -19.06 -33.48
C ALA A 65 0.59 -19.32 -31.98
N LEU A 66 1.66 -19.36 -31.17
CA LEU A 66 1.55 -19.46 -29.71
C LEU A 66 0.81 -18.25 -29.12
N ALA A 67 1.15 -17.03 -29.55
CA ALA A 67 0.47 -15.83 -29.11
C ALA A 67 -1.04 -15.88 -29.41
N ALA A 68 -1.43 -16.32 -30.60
CA ALA A 68 -2.83 -16.45 -31.00
C ALA A 68 -3.61 -17.50 -30.20
N GLN A 69 -2.96 -18.56 -29.72
CA GLN A 69 -3.60 -19.58 -28.88
C GLN A 69 -3.87 -19.06 -27.47
N ILE A 70 -2.94 -18.27 -26.94
CA ILE A 70 -2.97 -17.79 -25.55
C ILE A 70 -3.87 -16.54 -25.44
N ALA A 71 -3.79 -15.63 -26.41
CA ALA A 71 -4.52 -14.37 -26.40
C ALA A 71 -6.02 -14.57 -26.65
N ALA A 72 -6.83 -13.87 -25.86
CA ALA A 72 -8.28 -13.79 -25.98
C ALA A 72 -8.73 -12.32 -25.95
N PRO A 73 -8.40 -11.53 -26.99
CA PRO A 73 -8.67 -10.09 -27.02
C PRO A 73 -10.16 -9.76 -26.90
N GLU A 74 -11.02 -10.50 -27.60
CA GLU A 74 -12.48 -10.32 -27.55
C GLU A 74 -13.06 -10.53 -26.14
N PHE A 75 -12.55 -11.54 -25.43
CA PHE A 75 -12.95 -11.81 -24.06
C PHE A 75 -12.48 -10.69 -23.12
N ALA A 76 -11.24 -10.24 -23.26
CA ALA A 76 -10.72 -9.14 -22.46
C ALA A 76 -11.46 -7.82 -22.69
N LEU A 77 -11.82 -7.51 -23.94
CA LEU A 77 -12.63 -6.32 -24.27
C LEU A 77 -14.01 -6.38 -23.63
N ARG A 78 -14.69 -7.53 -23.68
CA ARG A 78 -15.99 -7.73 -23.00
C ARG A 78 -15.87 -7.62 -21.48
N MET A 79 -14.73 -8.00 -20.92
CA MET A 79 -14.46 -7.95 -19.49
C MET A 79 -13.76 -6.66 -19.03
N LEU A 80 -13.54 -5.69 -19.94
CA LEU A 80 -12.97 -4.38 -19.61
C LEU A 80 -13.74 -3.67 -18.48
N PRO A 81 -15.09 -3.67 -18.45
CA PRO A 81 -15.83 -3.07 -17.33
C PRO A 81 -15.50 -3.73 -15.98
N LEU A 82 -15.30 -5.05 -15.97
CA LEU A 82 -14.95 -5.79 -14.76
C LEU A 82 -13.53 -5.44 -14.29
N ALA A 83 -12.56 -5.34 -15.22
CA ALA A 83 -11.20 -4.92 -14.89
C ALA A 83 -11.17 -3.51 -14.27
N LEU A 84 -11.97 -2.59 -14.81
CA LEU A 84 -12.13 -1.24 -14.27
C LEU A 84 -12.80 -1.26 -12.88
N LEU A 85 -13.82 -2.09 -12.67
CA LEU A 85 -14.45 -2.27 -11.35
C LEU A 85 -13.46 -2.80 -10.31
N ILE A 86 -12.60 -3.76 -10.68
CA ILE A 86 -11.53 -4.25 -9.81
C ILE A 86 -10.56 -3.12 -9.48
N GLY A 87 -10.15 -2.33 -10.48
CA GLY A 87 -9.31 -1.16 -10.27
C GLY A 87 -9.93 -0.15 -9.30
N LEU A 88 -11.20 0.18 -9.47
CA LEU A 88 -11.95 1.07 -8.57
C LEU A 88 -12.07 0.50 -7.15
N LEU A 89 -12.33 -0.79 -7.01
CA LEU A 89 -12.39 -1.48 -5.72
C LEU A 89 -11.05 -1.35 -4.99
N VAL A 90 -9.94 -1.66 -5.67
CA VAL A 90 -8.60 -1.55 -5.09
C VAL A 90 -8.27 -0.10 -4.73
N ALA A 91 -8.60 0.87 -5.60
CA ALA A 91 -8.43 2.29 -5.28
C ALA A 91 -9.23 2.67 -4.02
N GLY A 92 -10.48 2.22 -3.90
CA GLY A 92 -11.30 2.44 -2.72
C GLY A 92 -10.69 1.86 -1.44
N LEU A 93 -10.19 0.63 -1.50
CA LEU A 93 -9.53 -0.04 -0.37
C LEU A 93 -8.24 0.68 0.04
N VAL A 94 -7.41 1.08 -0.92
CA VAL A 94 -6.18 1.85 -0.66
C VAL A 94 -6.54 3.22 -0.07
N TRP A 95 -7.55 3.89 -0.63
CA TRP A 95 -8.03 5.16 -0.10
C TRP A 95 -8.48 5.03 1.35
N GLN A 96 -9.24 3.98 1.71
CA GLN A 96 -9.66 3.72 3.09
C GLN A 96 -8.48 3.37 4.00
N ALA A 97 -7.55 2.54 3.55
CA ALA A 97 -6.37 2.13 4.32
C ALA A 97 -5.45 3.31 4.64
N PHE A 98 -5.25 4.24 3.70
CA PHE A 98 -4.48 5.46 3.96
C PHE A 98 -5.30 6.52 4.70
N GLY A 99 -6.62 6.58 4.51
CA GLY A 99 -7.51 7.48 5.25
C GLY A 99 -7.58 7.17 6.75
N SER A 100 -7.67 5.89 7.08
CA SER A 100 -7.66 5.41 8.48
C SER A 100 -6.32 5.63 9.19
N ARG A 101 -5.21 5.77 8.45
CA ARG A 101 -3.88 6.08 9.01
C ARG A 101 -3.61 7.57 9.13
N VAL A 102 -4.10 8.41 8.21
CA VAL A 102 -3.89 9.86 8.27
C VAL A 102 -4.64 10.52 9.45
N GLY A 103 -5.70 9.89 9.97
CA GLY A 103 -6.38 10.29 11.22
C GLY A 103 -5.83 9.62 12.49
N ARG A 104 -5.07 8.52 12.35
CA ARG A 104 -4.46 7.84 13.50
C ARG A 104 -3.11 8.51 13.75
N SER A 105 -3.13 9.48 14.64
CA SER A 105 -2.01 10.29 15.08
C SER A 105 -0.80 9.47 15.52
N GLU A 106 0.04 9.09 14.57
CA GLU A 106 1.33 8.42 14.82
C GLU A 106 2.22 9.29 15.73
N ARG A 107 2.06 10.62 15.67
CA ARG A 107 2.67 11.58 16.61
C ARG A 107 2.02 11.60 17.99
N ALA A 108 0.70 11.46 18.11
CA ALA A 108 0.08 11.42 19.43
C ALA A 108 0.39 10.10 20.15
N ASP A 109 0.58 9.00 19.42
CA ASP A 109 0.96 7.73 20.02
C ASP A 109 2.40 7.77 20.60
N VAL A 110 3.34 8.50 19.99
CA VAL A 110 4.67 8.69 20.61
C VAL A 110 4.60 9.59 21.84
N GLN A 111 3.88 10.70 21.75
CA GLN A 111 3.76 11.64 22.86
C GLN A 111 2.96 11.05 24.04
N GLU A 112 1.88 10.31 23.78
CA GLU A 112 1.12 9.57 24.78
C GLU A 112 1.99 8.49 25.42
N ARG A 113 2.77 7.74 24.63
CA ARG A 113 3.73 6.75 25.17
C ARG A 113 4.78 7.39 26.08
N MET A 114 5.22 8.62 25.79
CA MET A 114 6.14 9.36 26.67
C MET A 114 5.46 9.72 28.01
N VAL A 115 4.24 10.24 27.97
CA VAL A 115 3.46 10.57 29.18
C VAL A 115 3.18 9.31 30.00
N LEU A 116 2.77 8.21 29.36
CA LEU A 116 2.51 6.93 30.03
C LEU A 116 3.79 6.35 30.66
N ARG A 117 4.92 6.41 29.96
CA ARG A 117 6.21 5.95 30.50
C ARG A 117 6.60 6.74 31.76
N LEU A 118 6.41 8.06 31.75
CA LEU A 118 6.64 8.88 32.93
C LEU A 118 5.68 8.52 34.06
N ALA A 119 4.39 8.40 33.76
CA ALA A 119 3.36 8.03 34.73
C ALA A 119 3.71 6.70 35.40
N TYR A 120 4.08 5.66 34.65
CA TYR A 120 4.51 4.38 35.22
C TYR A 120 5.79 4.50 36.06
N ARG A 121 6.77 5.31 35.64
CA ARG A 121 8.00 5.54 36.41
C ARG A 121 7.73 6.23 37.75
N LYS A 122 6.70 7.07 37.82
CA LYS A 122 6.31 7.83 39.02
C LYS A 122 5.15 7.20 39.82
N GLY A 123 4.82 5.93 39.55
CA GLY A 123 3.78 5.22 40.29
C GLY A 123 2.34 5.64 39.97
N GLY A 124 2.12 6.19 38.78
CA GLY A 124 0.81 6.57 38.25
C GLY A 124 0.40 8.02 38.56
N ARG A 125 1.26 8.83 39.19
CA ARG A 125 1.01 10.26 39.47
C ARG A 125 2.17 11.11 38.96
N PHE A 126 1.88 12.24 38.30
CA PHE A 126 2.91 13.16 37.78
C PHE A 126 2.38 14.58 37.61
N THR A 127 3.26 15.57 37.55
CA THR A 127 2.92 16.99 37.29
C THR A 127 3.38 17.45 35.90
N PHE A 128 3.05 18.69 35.53
CA PHE A 128 3.65 19.31 34.34
C PHE A 128 5.15 19.55 34.49
N GLU A 129 5.63 19.86 35.70
CA GLU A 129 7.07 20.01 35.97
C GLU A 129 7.80 18.68 35.76
N ASP A 130 7.19 17.56 36.16
CA ASP A 130 7.76 16.24 35.89
C ASP A 130 7.88 15.95 34.39
N LEU A 131 6.91 16.41 33.57
CA LEU A 131 6.92 16.26 32.13
C LEU A 131 8.01 17.12 31.47
N ASP A 132 8.18 18.35 31.92
CA ASP A 132 9.20 19.27 31.43
C ASP A 132 10.62 18.77 31.77
N ALA A 133 10.80 18.24 32.98
CA ALA A 133 12.09 17.71 33.43
C ALA A 133 12.47 16.35 32.82
N SER A 134 11.48 15.50 32.50
CA SER A 134 11.72 14.09 32.17
C SER A 134 11.39 13.70 30.73
N SER A 135 10.79 14.60 29.95
CA SER A 135 10.35 14.32 28.58
C SER A 135 10.87 15.39 27.61
N PRO A 136 11.27 15.02 26.39
CA PRO A 136 11.69 15.99 25.36
C PRO A 136 10.48 16.73 24.74
N LEU A 137 9.36 16.85 25.46
CA LEU A 137 8.15 17.50 24.97
C LEU A 137 8.24 18.99 25.26
N SER A 138 7.86 19.83 24.29
CA SER A 138 7.65 21.24 24.60
C SER A 138 6.44 21.43 25.51
N ALA A 139 6.39 22.54 26.25
CA ALA A 139 5.27 22.86 27.14
C ALA A 139 3.90 22.82 26.41
N GLU A 140 3.85 23.29 25.16
CA GLU A 140 2.63 23.23 24.33
C GLU A 140 2.22 21.80 23.99
N GLN A 141 3.19 20.95 23.64
CA GLN A 141 2.95 19.53 23.34
C GLN A 141 2.48 18.77 24.58
N ALA A 142 3.14 19.00 25.72
CA ALA A 142 2.76 18.41 27.00
C ALA A 142 1.30 18.76 27.37
N ARG A 143 0.90 20.03 27.23
CA ARG A 143 -0.48 20.49 27.45
C ARG A 143 -1.47 19.87 26.48
N ALA A 144 -1.14 19.79 25.20
CA ALA A 144 -2.01 19.21 24.18
C ALA A 144 -2.22 17.70 24.37
N VAL A 145 -1.20 16.97 24.81
CA VAL A 145 -1.26 15.52 25.02
C VAL A 145 -2.00 15.18 26.31
N THR A 146 -1.68 15.86 27.42
CA THR A 146 -2.38 15.68 28.70
C THR A 146 -3.87 16.02 28.60
N ARG A 147 -4.23 17.11 27.89
CA ARG A 147 -5.64 17.46 27.61
C ARG A 147 -6.37 16.33 26.88
N ARG A 148 -5.79 15.81 25.81
CA ARG A 148 -6.37 14.67 25.06
C ARG A 148 -6.51 13.42 25.92
N MET A 149 -5.53 13.11 26.76
CA MET A 149 -5.59 11.95 27.66
C MET A 149 -6.61 12.11 28.79
N LEU A 150 -6.87 13.34 29.25
CA LEU A 150 -7.98 13.66 30.16
C LEU A 150 -9.34 13.50 29.47
N GLU A 151 -9.49 14.04 28.25
CA GLU A 151 -10.72 13.90 27.44
C GLU A 151 -11.02 12.43 27.11
N ALA A 152 -9.99 11.62 26.87
CA ALA A 152 -10.11 10.18 26.64
C ALA A 152 -10.33 9.35 27.92
N GLY A 153 -10.43 9.98 29.11
CA GLY A 153 -10.65 9.31 30.38
C GLY A 153 -9.47 8.47 30.89
N ARG A 154 -8.28 8.62 30.30
CA ARG A 154 -7.06 7.87 30.70
C ARG A 154 -6.31 8.54 31.83
N LEU A 155 -6.51 9.84 32.03
CA LEU A 155 -5.97 10.61 33.15
C LEU A 155 -7.12 11.22 33.95
N ILE A 156 -6.88 11.43 35.25
CA ILE A 156 -7.69 12.27 36.13
C ILE A 156 -6.81 13.40 36.62
N ARG A 157 -7.35 14.62 36.61
CA ARG A 157 -6.67 15.77 37.22
C ARG A 157 -7.05 15.88 38.69
N GLU A 158 -6.05 15.83 39.56
CA GLU A 158 -6.14 16.00 41.01
C GLU A 158 -5.34 17.27 41.38
N GLY A 159 -5.99 18.44 41.26
CA GLY A 159 -5.33 19.75 41.44
C GLY A 159 -4.25 20.01 40.39
N ASP A 160 -3.00 20.10 40.85
CA ASP A 160 -1.81 20.28 39.99
C ASP A 160 -1.15 18.97 39.57
N THR A 161 -1.72 17.84 40.01
CA THR A 161 -1.23 16.50 39.66
C THR A 161 -2.17 15.78 38.69
N PHE A 162 -1.60 14.91 37.87
CA PHE A 162 -2.30 13.99 36.99
C PHE A 162 -2.15 12.58 37.51
N ARG A 163 -3.26 11.85 37.63
CA ARG A 163 -3.29 10.43 37.98
C ARG A 163 -3.71 9.59 36.79
N LEU A 164 -2.99 8.50 36.55
CA LEU A 164 -3.35 7.50 35.56
C LEU A 164 -4.58 6.71 36.02
N VAL A 165 -5.59 6.62 35.16
CA VAL A 165 -6.73 5.72 35.35
C VAL A 165 -6.31 4.34 34.87
N ARG A 166 -6.39 3.35 35.75
CA ARG A 166 -6.12 1.95 35.43
C ARG A 166 -7.30 1.32 34.71
#